data_AF-A0A7C4RVN2-F1
#
_entry.id   AF-A0A7C4RVN2-F1
#
_cell.length_a   1.000
_cell.length_b   1.000
_cell.length_c   1.000
_cell.angle_alpha   90.00
_cell.angle_beta   90.00
_cell.angle_gamma   90.00
#
_symmetry.space_group_name_H-M   'P 1'
#
loop_
_entity.id
_entity.type
_entity.pdbx_description
1 polymer ?
#
loop_
_entity_poly.entity_id
_entity_poly.type
_entity_poly.pdbx_seq_one_letter_code
_entity_poly.pdbx_strand_id
1 'polypeptide(L)'
;MWYEEISGTIESKDFVLWIVISEIKEEFRERTELGFDGAEVQVICTELIESFERFRRKLSEKLEMVIKENGSIPPTYFYYAPVDYEIIGDAPNFGEKYANVKEFQRKELPPFLDVIVKVFKVYEDCEFLRDLYAKVRNSQLYDKKLKMYKVNAPLENASIEIGRAKAFTPGWLENESIRLHMEYEYMLELIKSGLYEEFFSDFKNVFIPFLNPYVYGRSVLENCSFIVSSANPDETLHGNGFVACLTGDTAEFLSIWRIMFVGRQPFKVNDGQIILEFEPILPGWSFDEKGTISFKFLGSYNVVYHNPQKIDTYKTEDSKRVVLHVEGHDVTLEGGVVPEPYSKTVRSGQISMLEIFF
;
A
#
# COMPACT_ATOMS: atom_id res chain seq x y z
N MET A 1 -6.40 1.49 33.76
CA MET A 1 -6.26 0.17 33.09
C MET A 1 -5.06 -0.53 33.69
N TRP A 2 -5.33 -1.65 34.37
CA TRP A 2 -4.53 -2.50 35.25
C TRP A 2 -3.15 -2.96 34.73
N TYR A 3 -2.84 -2.77 33.45
CA TYR A 3 -1.62 -3.28 32.81
C TYR A 3 -0.34 -2.49 33.15
N GLU A 4 -0.46 -1.15 33.26
CA GLU A 4 0.69 -0.29 33.62
C GLU A 4 1.17 -0.58 35.07
N GLU A 5 0.29 -1.13 35.91
CA GLU A 5 0.52 -1.49 37.32
C GLU A 5 1.09 -2.90 37.52
N ILE A 6 1.16 -3.73 36.46
CA ILE A 6 1.75 -5.07 36.54
C ILE A 6 3.26 -4.96 36.71
N SER A 7 3.81 -5.52 37.79
CA SER A 7 5.26 -5.67 37.99
C SER A 7 5.80 -6.86 37.20
N GLY A 8 6.86 -6.67 36.41
CA GLY A 8 7.47 -7.75 35.61
C GLY A 8 8.31 -7.23 34.45
N THR A 9 8.97 -8.14 33.73
CA THR A 9 9.63 -7.82 32.45
C THR A 9 8.59 -7.44 31.40
N ILE A 10 8.98 -6.70 30.37
CA ILE A 10 8.05 -6.26 29.30
C ILE A 10 7.33 -7.46 28.65
N GLU A 11 8.04 -8.57 28.41
CA GLU A 11 7.46 -9.80 27.85
C GLU A 11 6.44 -10.44 28.79
N SER A 12 6.75 -10.51 30.09
CA SER A 12 5.81 -11.02 31.10
C SER A 12 4.56 -10.17 31.17
N LYS A 13 4.68 -8.84 31.07
CA LYS A 13 3.53 -7.97 30.97
C LYS A 13 2.75 -8.31 29.69
N ASP A 14 3.38 -8.25 28.51
CA ASP A 14 2.70 -8.46 27.22
C ASP A 14 1.90 -9.78 27.18
N PHE A 15 2.43 -10.84 27.79
CA PHE A 15 1.73 -12.12 27.96
C PHE A 15 0.47 -12.01 28.84
N VAL A 16 0.55 -11.35 30.00
CA VAL A 16 -0.61 -11.11 30.88
C VAL A 16 -1.67 -10.27 30.17
N LEU A 17 -1.28 -9.26 29.40
CA LEU A 17 -2.23 -8.47 28.61
C LEU A 17 -2.95 -9.31 27.58
N TRP A 18 -2.23 -10.20 26.89
CA TRP A 18 -2.80 -11.09 25.91
C TRP A 18 -3.85 -12.03 26.53
N ILE A 19 -3.61 -12.54 27.74
CA ILE A 19 -4.60 -13.32 28.49
C ILE A 19 -5.85 -12.47 28.79
N VAL A 20 -5.68 -11.31 29.43
CA VAL A 20 -6.81 -10.45 29.86
C VAL A 20 -7.67 -10.01 28.67
N ILE A 21 -7.06 -9.56 27.58
CA ILE A 21 -7.82 -9.14 26.38
C ILE A 21 -8.52 -10.34 25.73
N SER A 22 -7.90 -11.53 25.76
CA SER A 22 -8.52 -12.73 25.22
C SER A 22 -9.74 -13.15 26.04
N GLU A 23 -9.65 -13.11 27.38
CA GLU A 23 -10.78 -13.40 28.27
C GLU A 23 -11.95 -12.43 28.05
N ILE A 24 -11.68 -11.12 28.00
CA ILE A 24 -12.71 -10.09 27.72
C ILE A 24 -13.38 -10.34 26.36
N LYS A 25 -12.60 -10.73 25.34
CA LYS A 25 -13.11 -11.03 23.99
C LYS A 25 -13.99 -12.28 23.98
N GLU A 26 -13.62 -13.34 24.71
CA GLU A 26 -14.45 -14.54 24.78
C GLU A 26 -15.72 -14.30 25.62
N GLU A 27 -15.65 -13.53 26.72
CA GLU A 27 -16.84 -13.11 27.48
C GLU A 27 -17.80 -12.32 26.57
N PHE A 28 -17.27 -11.40 25.77
CA PHE A 28 -18.08 -10.65 24.81
C PHE A 28 -18.75 -11.57 23.79
N ARG A 29 -18.03 -12.57 23.24
CA ARG A 29 -18.61 -13.55 22.30
C ARG A 29 -19.70 -14.39 22.93
N GLU A 30 -19.49 -14.91 24.14
CA GLU A 30 -20.49 -15.69 24.88
C GLU A 30 -21.75 -14.86 25.12
N ARG A 31 -21.59 -13.61 25.57
CA ARG A 31 -22.72 -12.72 25.84
C ARG A 31 -23.49 -12.28 24.58
N THR A 32 -22.84 -12.30 23.42
CA THR A 32 -23.41 -11.82 22.15
C THR A 32 -23.72 -12.94 21.16
N GLU A 33 -23.52 -14.21 21.54
CA GLU A 33 -23.68 -15.37 20.67
C GLU A 33 -25.08 -15.43 20.03
N LEU A 34 -26.11 -15.11 20.81
CA LEU A 34 -27.51 -15.10 20.39
C LEU A 34 -28.01 -13.72 19.93
N GLY A 35 -27.09 -12.75 19.76
CA GLY A 35 -27.39 -11.38 19.36
C GLY A 35 -27.33 -10.37 20.51
N PHE A 36 -27.71 -9.13 20.20
CA PHE A 36 -27.74 -8.01 21.14
C PHE A 36 -29.16 -7.78 21.66
N ASP A 37 -29.30 -7.36 22.91
CA ASP A 37 -30.58 -6.95 23.51
C ASP A 37 -31.07 -5.57 23.03
N GLY A 38 -30.21 -4.83 22.33
CA GLY A 38 -30.49 -3.50 21.78
C GLY A 38 -30.33 -2.35 22.79
N ALA A 39 -29.85 -2.62 24.01
CA ALA A 39 -29.59 -1.57 24.99
C ALA A 39 -28.33 -0.78 24.60
N GLU A 40 -28.47 0.55 24.55
CA GLU A 40 -27.36 1.46 24.33
C GLU A 40 -26.88 2.07 25.65
N VAL A 41 -25.57 2.30 25.76
CA VAL A 41 -24.95 2.97 26.90
C VAL A 41 -24.34 4.29 26.45
N GLN A 42 -24.51 5.33 27.25
CA GLN A 42 -23.80 6.58 27.01
C GLN A 42 -22.33 6.41 27.39
N VAL A 43 -21.45 6.82 26.48
CA VAL A 43 -20.00 6.76 26.66
C VAL A 43 -19.44 8.18 26.59
N ILE A 44 -18.45 8.47 27.45
CA ILE A 44 -17.82 9.78 27.48
C ILE A 44 -16.70 9.80 26.44
N CYS A 45 -16.80 10.70 25.46
CA CYS A 45 -15.83 10.78 24.36
C CYS A 45 -14.37 10.94 24.82
N THR A 46 -14.13 11.70 25.89
CA THR A 46 -12.77 11.91 26.42
C THR A 46 -12.16 10.62 26.96
N GLU A 47 -12.95 9.76 27.62
CA GLU A 47 -12.47 8.46 28.13
C GLU A 47 -12.08 7.51 26.98
N LEU A 48 -12.83 7.53 25.87
CA LEU A 48 -12.51 6.77 24.67
C LEU A 48 -11.23 7.26 24.01
N ILE A 49 -11.07 8.58 23.87
CA ILE A 49 -9.86 9.20 23.30
C ILE A 49 -8.64 8.80 24.12
N GLU A 50 -8.68 8.95 25.44
CA GLU A 50 -7.58 8.55 26.32
C GLU A 50 -7.24 7.06 26.18
N SER A 51 -8.25 6.20 26.02
CA SER A 51 -8.04 4.76 25.82
C SER A 51 -7.37 4.46 24.48
N PHE A 52 -7.83 5.09 23.39
CA PHE A 52 -7.22 4.92 22.06
C PHE A 52 -5.81 5.47 22.00
N GLU A 53 -5.51 6.60 22.66
CA GLU A 53 -4.16 7.14 22.74
C GLU A 53 -3.20 6.20 23.46
N ARG A 54 -3.65 5.52 24.52
CA ARG A 54 -2.84 4.50 25.21
C ARG A 54 -2.55 3.30 24.30
N PHE A 55 -3.54 2.80 23.57
CA PHE A 55 -3.33 1.71 22.61
C PHE A 55 -2.38 2.11 21.49
N ARG A 56 -2.58 3.31 20.93
CA ARG A 56 -1.71 3.88 19.89
C ARG A 56 -0.26 3.95 20.39
N ARG A 57 -0.02 4.53 21.57
CA ARG A 57 1.31 4.65 22.16
C ARG A 57 2.00 3.28 22.31
N LYS A 58 1.31 2.30 22.90
CA LYS A 58 1.86 0.95 23.06
C LYS A 58 2.23 0.30 21.71
N LEU A 59 1.37 0.44 20.70
CA LEU A 59 1.61 -0.13 19.38
C LEU A 59 2.75 0.57 18.65
N SER A 60 2.81 1.90 18.70
CA SER A 60 3.88 2.70 18.09
C SER A 60 5.25 2.38 18.71
N GLU A 61 5.36 2.36 20.05
CA GLU A 61 6.60 2.02 20.74
C GLU A 61 7.12 0.63 20.34
N LYS A 62 6.23 -0.36 20.25
CA LYS A 62 6.60 -1.72 19.83
C LYS A 62 6.99 -1.80 18.36
N LEU A 63 6.30 -1.06 17.49
CA LEU A 63 6.62 -1.02 16.07
C LEU A 63 8.00 -0.39 15.82
N GLU A 64 8.29 0.74 16.46
CA GLU A 64 9.60 1.40 16.40
C GLU A 64 10.73 0.48 16.87
N MET A 65 10.50 -0.22 17.99
CA MET A 65 11.44 -1.20 18.52
C MET A 65 11.72 -2.32 17.51
N VAL A 66 10.69 -2.94 16.94
CA VAL A 66 10.81 -4.04 15.96
C VAL A 66 11.52 -3.58 14.68
N ILE A 67 11.18 -2.40 14.16
CA ILE A 67 11.84 -1.83 12.97
C ILE A 67 13.33 -1.63 13.25
N LYS A 68 13.68 -1.10 14.43
CA LYS A 68 15.07 -0.86 14.82
C LYS A 68 15.86 -2.16 15.00
N GLU A 69 15.26 -3.17 15.62
CA GLU A 69 15.86 -4.51 15.79
C GLU A 69 16.21 -5.18 14.44
N ASN A 70 15.45 -4.88 13.39
CA ASN A 70 15.54 -5.54 12.09
C ASN A 70 16.20 -4.68 10.99
N GLY A 71 17.04 -3.72 11.36
CA GLY A 71 17.77 -2.91 10.39
C GLY A 71 16.86 -2.09 9.46
N SER A 72 15.69 -1.70 9.95
CA SER A 72 14.62 -0.93 9.30
C SER A 72 13.66 -1.68 8.38
N ILE A 73 13.91 -2.94 8.00
CA ILE A 73 12.90 -3.77 7.32
C ILE A 73 12.20 -4.61 8.38
N PRO A 74 10.95 -4.29 8.79
CA PRO A 74 10.29 -5.08 9.80
C PRO A 74 9.94 -6.49 9.26
N PRO A 75 9.99 -7.53 10.12
CA PRO A 75 9.38 -8.82 9.80
C PRO A 75 7.87 -8.61 9.62
N THR A 76 7.28 -9.34 8.67
CA THR A 76 5.84 -9.19 8.37
C THR A 76 4.97 -9.92 9.35
N TYR A 77 5.40 -11.14 9.70
CA TYR A 77 4.62 -12.04 10.52
C TYR A 77 5.51 -12.60 11.62
N PHE A 78 4.89 -12.76 12.79
CA PHE A 78 5.46 -13.49 13.90
C PHE A 78 4.68 -14.78 14.06
N TYR A 79 5.38 -15.86 14.40
CA TYR A 79 4.74 -17.04 14.96
C TYR A 79 5.28 -17.28 16.37
N TYR A 80 4.40 -17.76 17.25
CA TYR A 80 4.68 -17.92 18.67
C TYR A 80 4.61 -19.41 19.00
N ALA A 81 5.77 -20.00 19.31
CA ALA A 81 5.86 -21.42 19.69
C ALA A 81 5.71 -21.56 21.21
N PRO A 82 4.81 -22.41 21.73
CA PRO A 82 4.72 -22.64 23.16
C PRO A 82 5.98 -23.35 23.65
N VAL A 83 6.67 -22.76 24.63
CA VAL A 83 7.93 -23.30 25.20
C VAL A 83 7.78 -23.75 26.64
N ASP A 84 6.77 -23.25 27.35
CA ASP A 84 6.34 -23.76 28.66
C ASP A 84 4.81 -23.91 28.65
N TYR A 85 4.33 -25.11 28.96
CA TYR A 85 2.91 -25.42 29.00
C TYR A 85 2.63 -26.69 29.81
N GLU A 86 1.40 -26.77 30.34
CA GLU A 86 0.88 -27.95 31.04
C GLU A 86 -0.28 -28.55 30.28
N ILE A 87 -0.33 -29.88 30.20
CA ILE A 87 -1.47 -30.58 29.60
C ILE A 87 -2.58 -30.69 30.66
N ILE A 88 -3.77 -30.17 30.33
CA ILE A 88 -4.90 -30.04 31.27
C ILE A 88 -6.08 -30.96 30.96
N GLY A 89 -6.01 -31.76 29.90
CA GLY A 89 -7.03 -32.76 29.59
C GLY A 89 -6.95 -33.25 28.14
N ASP A 90 -7.78 -34.24 27.82
CA ASP A 90 -7.96 -34.72 26.45
C ASP A 90 -8.95 -33.82 25.71
N ALA A 91 -8.61 -33.43 24.49
CA ALA A 91 -9.51 -32.69 23.62
C ALA A 91 -10.46 -33.65 22.89
N PRO A 92 -11.68 -33.21 22.53
CA PRO A 92 -12.69 -34.08 21.93
C PRO A 92 -12.34 -34.62 20.54
N ASN A 93 -11.33 -34.05 19.86
CA ASN A 93 -11.00 -34.36 18.47
C ASN A 93 -9.58 -34.95 18.31
N PHE A 94 -9.48 -36.00 17.49
CA PHE A 94 -8.25 -36.52 16.86
C PHE A 94 -6.99 -36.66 17.74
N GLY A 95 -7.13 -37.09 19.01
CA GLY A 95 -5.99 -37.35 19.89
C GLY A 95 -5.24 -36.09 20.35
N GLU A 96 -5.85 -34.92 20.16
CA GLU A 96 -5.34 -33.65 20.67
C GLU A 96 -5.52 -33.56 22.20
N LYS A 97 -4.72 -32.70 22.84
CA LYS A 97 -4.79 -32.46 24.27
C LYS A 97 -4.95 -30.97 24.54
N TYR A 98 -5.77 -30.62 25.52
CA TYR A 98 -5.84 -29.26 26.02
C TYR A 98 -4.53 -28.92 26.73
N ALA A 99 -3.99 -27.74 26.42
CA ALA A 99 -2.78 -27.23 27.04
C ALA A 99 -3.02 -25.84 27.62
N ASN A 100 -2.51 -25.63 28.83
CA ASN A 100 -2.36 -24.31 29.44
C ASN A 100 -0.95 -23.81 29.16
N VAL A 101 -0.80 -22.90 28.20
CA VAL A 101 0.51 -22.33 27.83
C VAL A 101 0.88 -21.23 28.81
N LYS A 102 2.11 -21.29 29.33
CA LYS A 102 2.69 -20.32 30.27
C LYS A 102 3.69 -19.37 29.60
N GLU A 103 4.33 -19.82 28.53
CA GLU A 103 5.31 -19.02 27.81
C GLU A 103 5.33 -19.35 26.31
N PHE A 104 5.47 -18.30 25.50
CA PHE A 104 5.70 -18.41 24.07
C PHE A 104 7.07 -17.85 23.68
N GLN A 105 7.77 -18.55 22.81
CA GLN A 105 8.93 -18.01 22.10
C GLN A 105 8.48 -17.39 20.77
N ARG A 106 8.72 -16.08 20.62
CA ARG A 106 8.53 -15.38 19.34
C ARG A 106 9.55 -15.87 18.31
N LYS A 107 9.08 -16.16 17.11
CA LYS A 107 9.90 -16.44 15.94
C LYS A 107 9.44 -15.60 14.77
N GLU A 108 10.39 -15.09 14.01
CA GLU A 108 10.16 -14.12 12.95
C GLU A 108 10.14 -14.82 11.60
N LEU A 109 9.18 -14.46 10.75
CA LEU A 109 9.19 -14.88 9.36
C LEU A 109 9.98 -13.88 8.50
N PRO A 110 10.57 -14.35 7.38
CA PRO A 110 11.18 -13.48 6.40
C PRO A 110 10.23 -12.35 5.97
N PRO A 111 10.74 -11.19 5.57
CA PRO A 111 9.89 -10.06 5.19
C PRO A 111 9.09 -10.37 3.92
N PHE A 112 7.87 -9.84 3.90
CA PHE A 112 6.95 -9.78 2.77
C PHE A 112 6.80 -8.33 2.36
N LEU A 113 6.52 -8.09 1.09
CA LEU A 113 6.30 -6.74 0.56
C LEU A 113 5.10 -6.04 1.24
N ASP A 114 4.10 -6.80 1.69
CA ASP A 114 2.90 -6.29 2.38
C ASP A 114 3.21 -5.45 3.62
N VAL A 115 4.15 -5.86 4.48
CA VAL A 115 4.48 -5.04 5.66
C VAL A 115 5.17 -3.75 5.25
N ILE A 116 5.95 -3.76 4.17
CA ILE A 116 6.61 -2.56 3.65
C ILE A 116 5.54 -1.58 3.19
N VAL A 117 4.57 -2.02 2.39
CA VAL A 117 3.43 -1.21 1.97
C VAL A 117 2.69 -0.61 3.17
N LYS A 118 2.46 -1.40 4.22
CA LYS A 118 1.81 -0.91 5.46
C LYS A 118 2.66 0.15 6.19
N VAL A 119 3.98 0.02 6.20
CA VAL A 119 4.88 1.04 6.76
C VAL A 119 4.75 2.35 5.97
N PHE A 120 4.75 2.31 4.64
CA PHE A 120 4.54 3.51 3.82
C PHE A 120 3.17 4.17 4.06
N LYS A 121 2.13 3.39 4.40
CA LYS A 121 0.80 3.94 4.74
C LYS A 121 0.71 4.62 6.11
N VAL A 122 1.60 4.27 7.03
CA VAL A 122 1.54 4.72 8.44
C VAL A 122 2.54 5.83 8.74
N TYR A 123 3.71 5.81 8.08
CA TYR A 123 4.78 6.77 8.31
C TYR A 123 4.74 7.90 7.28
N GLU A 124 5.05 9.12 7.72
CA GLU A 124 5.11 10.30 6.87
C GLU A 124 6.53 10.84 6.68
N ASP A 125 7.52 10.30 7.41
CA ASP A 125 8.92 10.72 7.31
C ASP A 125 9.54 10.27 5.98
N CYS A 126 9.66 11.20 5.03
CA CYS A 126 10.21 10.94 3.71
C CYS A 126 11.64 10.40 3.71
N GLU A 127 12.50 10.83 4.64
CA GLU A 127 13.89 10.35 4.68
C GLU A 127 13.94 8.90 5.16
N PHE A 128 13.16 8.57 6.19
CA PHE A 128 13.00 7.19 6.66
C PHE A 128 12.43 6.29 5.55
N LEU A 129 11.38 6.74 4.85
CA LEU A 129 10.77 5.97 3.76
C LEU A 129 11.72 5.79 2.57
N ARG A 130 12.56 6.78 2.27
CA ARG A 130 13.59 6.67 1.22
C ARG A 130 14.68 5.67 1.59
N ASP A 131 15.14 5.68 2.84
CA ASP A 131 16.08 4.68 3.35
C ASP A 131 15.46 3.28 3.31
N LEU A 132 14.19 3.13 3.69
CA LEU A 132 13.46 1.87 3.59
C LEU A 132 13.38 1.37 2.15
N TYR A 133 13.01 2.23 1.18
CA TYR A 133 13.01 1.90 -0.24
C TYR A 133 14.38 1.36 -0.69
N ALA A 134 15.47 2.07 -0.34
CA ALA A 134 16.83 1.66 -0.69
C ALA A 134 17.19 0.29 -0.07
N LYS A 135 16.79 0.04 1.17
CA LYS A 135 17.02 -1.24 1.85
C LYS A 135 16.22 -2.37 1.21
N VAL A 136 14.95 -2.15 0.86
CA VAL A 136 14.12 -3.15 0.17
C VAL A 136 14.75 -3.53 -1.16
N ARG A 137 15.23 -2.55 -1.95
CA ARG A 137 15.94 -2.78 -3.22
C ARG A 137 17.25 -3.57 -3.07
N ASN A 138 17.90 -3.45 -1.92
CA ASN A 138 19.11 -4.20 -1.60
C ASN A 138 18.84 -5.55 -0.89
N SER A 139 17.58 -5.82 -0.54
CA SER A 139 17.17 -7.04 0.16
C SER A 139 16.82 -8.18 -0.80
N GLN A 140 16.49 -9.34 -0.24
CA GLN A 140 15.99 -10.48 -1.00
C GLN A 140 14.54 -10.31 -1.50
N LEU A 141 13.86 -9.21 -1.19
CA LEU A 141 12.57 -8.86 -1.80
C LEU A 141 12.72 -8.35 -3.23
N TYR A 142 13.89 -7.85 -3.61
CA TYR A 142 14.11 -7.29 -4.95
C TYR A 142 14.72 -8.33 -5.89
N ASP A 143 14.02 -8.62 -6.97
CA ASP A 143 14.53 -9.43 -8.06
C ASP A 143 15.49 -8.59 -8.92
N LYS A 144 16.80 -8.83 -8.75
CA LYS A 144 17.83 -8.06 -9.47
C LYS A 144 17.85 -8.33 -10.97
N LYS A 145 17.42 -9.52 -11.42
CA LYS A 145 17.41 -9.90 -12.84
C LYS A 145 16.29 -9.20 -13.57
N LEU A 146 15.09 -9.19 -12.99
CA LEU A 146 13.89 -8.61 -13.59
C LEU A 146 13.71 -7.13 -13.23
N LYS A 147 14.38 -6.65 -12.17
CA LYS A 147 14.22 -5.31 -11.59
C LYS A 147 12.81 -5.05 -11.06
N MET A 148 12.28 -6.03 -10.33
CA MET A 148 10.90 -6.08 -9.83
C MET A 148 10.87 -6.56 -8.37
N TYR A 149 9.74 -6.38 -7.68
CA TYR A 149 9.58 -6.71 -6.27
C TYR A 149 8.82 -8.02 -6.07
N LYS A 150 9.47 -8.99 -5.42
CA LYS A 150 8.87 -10.25 -5.01
C LYS A 150 7.93 -10.02 -3.84
N VAL A 151 6.87 -10.83 -3.76
CA VAL A 151 5.88 -10.76 -2.67
C VAL A 151 6.48 -11.10 -1.30
N ASN A 152 7.54 -11.91 -1.27
CA ASN A 152 8.27 -12.29 -0.06
C ASN A 152 9.72 -12.63 -0.34
N ALA A 153 10.54 -12.54 0.71
CA ALA A 153 11.89 -13.09 0.76
C ALA A 153 11.83 -14.64 0.89
N PRO A 154 12.93 -15.35 0.62
CA PRO A 154 12.96 -16.81 0.63
C PRO A 154 12.37 -17.46 1.89
N LEU A 155 11.42 -18.38 1.68
CA LEU A 155 10.79 -19.15 2.75
C LEU A 155 11.52 -20.46 3.03
N GLU A 156 12.73 -20.68 2.51
CA GLU A 156 13.47 -21.95 2.60
C GLU A 156 13.53 -22.49 4.04
N ASN A 157 13.83 -21.62 5.01
CA ASN A 157 13.97 -21.96 6.42
C ASN A 157 12.67 -21.85 7.24
N ALA A 158 11.55 -21.49 6.61
CA ALA A 158 10.27 -21.34 7.30
C ALA A 158 9.53 -22.69 7.41
N SER A 159 8.78 -22.87 8.51
CA SER A 159 7.98 -24.08 8.76
C SER A 159 6.87 -24.25 7.72
N ILE A 160 6.46 -25.49 7.44
CA ILE A 160 5.28 -25.77 6.61
C ILE A 160 3.98 -25.27 7.27
N GLU A 161 3.98 -25.10 8.59
CA GLU A 161 2.84 -24.63 9.38
C GLU A 161 2.45 -23.18 9.08
N ILE A 162 3.31 -22.39 8.43
CA ILE A 162 2.98 -21.02 8.01
C ILE A 162 1.91 -20.98 6.91
N GLY A 163 1.57 -22.15 6.35
CA GLY A 163 0.53 -22.32 5.35
C GLY A 163 1.07 -22.65 3.97
N ARG A 164 0.15 -22.78 3.01
CA ARG A 164 0.41 -23.32 1.66
C ARG A 164 1.46 -22.56 0.86
N ALA A 165 1.73 -21.29 1.20
CA ALA A 165 2.75 -20.49 0.52
C ALA A 165 4.10 -21.23 0.52
N LYS A 166 4.48 -21.85 1.63
CA LYS A 166 5.72 -22.64 1.74
C LYS A 166 5.77 -23.86 0.80
N ALA A 167 4.61 -24.38 0.38
CA ALA A 167 4.53 -25.54 -0.50
C ALA A 167 4.70 -25.17 -1.99
N PHE A 168 4.53 -23.90 -2.37
CA PHE A 168 4.77 -23.48 -3.74
C PHE A 168 6.26 -23.39 -4.04
N THR A 169 6.64 -23.76 -5.27
CA THR A 169 7.99 -23.53 -5.80
C THR A 169 8.32 -22.04 -5.72
N PRO A 170 9.53 -21.64 -5.30
CA PRO A 170 9.97 -20.25 -5.38
C PRO A 170 9.72 -19.64 -6.76
N GLY A 171 9.32 -18.37 -6.79
CA GLY A 171 8.91 -17.68 -8.01
C GLY A 171 7.49 -18.02 -8.48
N TRP A 172 6.75 -18.85 -7.77
CA TRP A 172 5.39 -19.26 -8.15
C TRP A 172 4.35 -18.82 -7.11
N LEU A 173 3.25 -18.23 -7.58
CA LEU A 173 2.09 -17.85 -6.74
C LEU A 173 2.50 -17.04 -5.49
N GLU A 174 2.10 -17.43 -4.28
CA GLU A 174 2.39 -16.70 -3.03
C GLU A 174 3.84 -16.88 -2.51
N ASN A 175 4.74 -17.59 -3.22
CA ASN A 175 6.12 -17.79 -2.79
C ASN A 175 7.13 -17.19 -3.77
N GLU A 176 7.74 -16.07 -3.39
CA GLU A 176 8.82 -15.40 -4.12
C GLU A 176 8.48 -15.01 -5.56
N SER A 177 7.22 -15.07 -5.99
CA SER A 177 6.81 -14.51 -7.28
C SER A 177 6.66 -12.99 -7.18
N ILE A 178 6.58 -12.31 -8.33
CA ILE A 178 6.21 -10.90 -8.40
C ILE A 178 4.68 -10.83 -8.48
N ARG A 179 4.02 -10.68 -7.32
CA ARG A 179 2.56 -10.53 -7.25
C ARG A 179 2.19 -9.09 -7.63
N LEU A 180 1.63 -8.89 -8.82
CA LEU A 180 1.39 -7.55 -9.38
C LEU A 180 0.51 -6.66 -8.49
N HIS A 181 -0.50 -7.23 -7.83
CA HIS A 181 -1.31 -6.44 -6.90
C HIS A 181 -0.45 -5.81 -5.79
N MET A 182 0.43 -6.59 -5.16
CA MET A 182 1.30 -6.08 -4.09
C MET A 182 2.39 -5.14 -4.61
N GLU A 183 2.94 -5.43 -5.79
CA GLU A 183 3.95 -4.58 -6.41
C GLU A 183 3.36 -3.22 -6.82
N TYR A 184 2.16 -3.21 -7.39
CA TYR A 184 1.47 -1.96 -7.75
C TYR A 184 1.00 -1.20 -6.51
N GLU A 185 0.55 -1.89 -5.46
CA GLU A 185 0.26 -1.25 -4.18
C GLU A 185 1.52 -0.59 -3.59
N TYR A 186 2.68 -1.25 -3.67
CA TYR A 186 3.96 -0.65 -3.28
C TYR A 186 4.31 0.58 -4.12
N MET A 187 4.18 0.51 -5.45
CA MET A 187 4.37 1.67 -6.33
C MET A 187 3.39 2.81 -6.02
N LEU A 188 2.13 2.49 -5.68
CA LEU A 188 1.13 3.47 -5.27
C LEU A 188 1.55 4.19 -3.99
N GLU A 189 2.09 3.47 -3.02
CA GLU A 189 2.54 4.08 -1.77
C GLU A 189 3.83 4.90 -1.95
N LEU A 190 4.72 4.56 -2.90
CA LEU A 190 5.85 5.42 -3.26
C LEU A 190 5.40 6.78 -3.79
N ILE A 191 4.50 6.79 -4.80
CA ILE A 191 4.00 8.06 -5.36
C ILE A 191 3.18 8.83 -4.34
N LYS A 192 2.41 8.15 -3.47
CA LYS A 192 1.74 8.83 -2.36
C LYS A 192 2.76 9.47 -1.43
N SER A 193 3.84 8.80 -1.08
CA SER A 193 4.79 9.31 -0.10
C SER A 193 5.72 10.40 -0.64
N GLY A 194 5.52 10.87 -1.88
CA GLY A 194 6.36 11.91 -2.49
C GLY A 194 7.71 11.40 -3.01
N LEU A 195 7.93 10.07 -3.04
CA LEU A 195 9.14 9.44 -3.54
C LEU A 195 9.08 9.31 -5.07
N TYR A 196 8.96 10.45 -5.75
CA TYR A 196 8.71 10.51 -7.20
C TYR A 196 9.89 10.00 -8.02
N GLU A 197 11.12 10.31 -7.62
CA GLU A 197 12.32 9.87 -8.32
C GLU A 197 12.50 8.35 -8.24
N GLU A 198 12.29 7.79 -7.04
CA GLU A 198 12.30 6.36 -6.80
C GLU A 198 11.21 5.66 -7.62
N PHE A 199 9.98 6.18 -7.56
CA PHE A 199 8.84 5.71 -8.34
C PHE A 199 9.14 5.69 -9.85
N PHE A 200 9.65 6.78 -10.42
CA PHE A 200 9.96 6.85 -11.85
C PHE A 200 11.21 6.04 -12.25
N SER A 201 12.13 5.81 -11.32
CA SER A 201 13.30 4.95 -11.57
C SER A 201 12.90 3.49 -11.81
N ASP A 202 11.83 3.03 -11.16
CA ASP A 202 11.33 1.66 -11.29
C ASP A 202 10.14 1.53 -12.27
N PHE A 203 9.44 2.63 -12.57
CA PHE A 203 8.20 2.66 -13.38
C PHE A 203 8.25 1.79 -14.64
N LYS A 204 9.28 1.95 -15.48
CA LYS A 204 9.40 1.22 -16.76
C LYS A 204 9.81 -0.24 -16.60
N ASN A 205 10.30 -0.64 -15.42
CA ASN A 205 10.62 -2.04 -15.12
C ASN A 205 9.42 -2.77 -14.50
N VAL A 206 8.49 -2.04 -13.86
CA VAL A 206 7.38 -2.62 -13.10
C VAL A 206 6.09 -2.71 -13.92
N PHE A 207 5.70 -1.64 -14.62
CA PHE A 207 4.39 -1.60 -15.25
C PHE A 207 4.33 -2.41 -16.56
N ILE A 208 3.35 -3.31 -16.66
CA ILE A 208 3.13 -4.22 -17.80
C ILE A 208 3.32 -3.58 -19.19
N PRO A 209 2.79 -2.36 -19.49
CA PRO A 209 2.94 -1.75 -20.81
C PRO A 209 4.38 -1.51 -21.27
N PHE A 210 5.35 -1.50 -20.34
CA PHE A 210 6.76 -1.26 -20.63
C PHE A 210 7.61 -2.53 -20.69
N LEU A 211 7.02 -3.69 -20.36
CA LEU A 211 7.74 -4.95 -20.37
C LEU A 211 7.99 -5.43 -21.81
N ASN A 212 9.02 -6.27 -21.97
CA ASN A 212 9.25 -6.95 -23.24
C ASN A 212 8.18 -8.04 -23.43
N PRO A 213 7.31 -7.97 -24.46
CA PRO A 213 6.21 -8.93 -24.65
C PRO A 213 6.69 -10.37 -24.83
N TYR A 214 7.88 -10.59 -25.39
CA TYR A 214 8.45 -11.94 -25.56
C TYR A 214 8.92 -12.56 -24.23
N VAL A 215 9.34 -11.72 -23.27
CA VAL A 215 9.70 -12.17 -21.91
C VAL A 215 8.46 -12.28 -21.05
N TYR A 216 7.52 -11.33 -21.16
CA TYR A 216 6.24 -11.35 -20.46
C TYR A 216 5.36 -12.54 -20.89
N GLY A 217 5.53 -13.03 -22.13
CA GLY A 217 4.83 -14.19 -22.66
C GLY A 217 3.35 -13.93 -22.97
N ARG A 218 2.91 -12.67 -22.92
CA ARG A 218 1.53 -12.22 -23.13
C ARG A 218 1.47 -10.84 -23.79
N SER A 219 0.27 -10.40 -24.13
CA SER A 219 0.04 -9.02 -24.58
C SER A 219 0.34 -8.03 -23.45
N VAL A 220 1.15 -7.01 -23.71
CA VAL A 220 1.42 -5.91 -22.75
C VAL A 220 0.22 -4.95 -22.59
N LEU A 221 -0.88 -5.21 -23.28
CA LEU A 221 -2.17 -4.56 -23.07
C LEU A 221 -3.06 -5.33 -22.08
N GLU A 222 -2.62 -6.51 -21.63
CA GLU A 222 -3.33 -7.37 -20.70
C GLU A 222 -2.53 -7.55 -19.40
N ASN A 223 -3.20 -7.32 -18.28
CA ASN A 223 -2.60 -7.55 -16.97
C ASN A 223 -2.54 -9.04 -16.59
N CYS A 224 -1.85 -9.39 -15.52
CA CYS A 224 -1.82 -10.76 -14.99
C CYS A 224 -1.91 -10.78 -13.45
N SER A 225 -1.97 -11.95 -12.82
CA SER A 225 -1.98 -12.02 -11.35
C SER A 225 -0.57 -11.98 -10.76
N PHE A 226 0.40 -12.55 -11.45
CA PHE A 226 1.79 -12.58 -11.02
C PHE A 226 2.75 -12.86 -12.17
N ILE A 227 3.99 -12.42 -12.00
CA ILE A 227 5.13 -12.72 -12.87
C ILE A 227 6.06 -13.70 -12.16
N VAL A 228 6.54 -14.70 -12.90
CA VAL A 228 7.50 -15.67 -12.38
C VAL A 228 8.86 -14.99 -12.18
N SER A 229 9.31 -14.93 -10.93
CA SER A 229 10.58 -14.30 -10.58
C SER A 229 11.78 -15.17 -10.99
N SER A 230 12.97 -14.60 -10.94
CA SER A 230 14.24 -15.29 -11.13
C SER A 230 14.61 -16.29 -10.03
N ALA A 231 13.81 -16.38 -8.96
CA ALA A 231 13.96 -17.40 -7.94
C ALA A 231 13.43 -18.78 -8.39
N ASN A 232 12.67 -18.83 -9.49
CA ASN A 232 12.15 -20.10 -9.99
C ASN A 232 13.29 -20.99 -10.52
N PRO A 233 13.25 -22.31 -10.28
CA PRO A 233 14.26 -23.22 -10.83
C PRO A 233 14.16 -23.37 -12.36
N ASP A 234 13.00 -23.13 -12.96
CA ASP A 234 12.82 -23.16 -14.41
C ASP A 234 13.09 -21.78 -15.01
N GLU A 235 14.32 -21.60 -15.52
CA GLU A 235 14.73 -20.32 -16.07
C GLU A 235 13.94 -19.89 -17.31
N THR A 236 13.28 -20.83 -18.00
CA THR A 236 12.50 -20.54 -19.21
C THR A 236 11.24 -19.74 -18.90
N LEU A 237 10.78 -19.78 -17.65
CA LEU A 237 9.59 -19.07 -17.18
C LEU A 237 9.90 -17.67 -16.64
N HIS A 238 11.16 -17.33 -16.42
CA HIS A 238 11.56 -16.07 -15.78
C HIS A 238 11.02 -14.84 -16.54
N GLY A 239 10.17 -14.07 -15.86
CA GLY A 239 9.51 -12.89 -16.42
C GLY A 239 8.15 -13.15 -17.08
N ASN A 240 7.72 -14.41 -17.23
CA ASN A 240 6.41 -14.75 -17.78
C ASN A 240 5.28 -14.37 -16.80
N GLY A 241 4.19 -13.79 -17.32
CA GLY A 241 2.97 -13.47 -16.58
C GLY A 241 1.94 -14.60 -16.57
N PHE A 242 1.26 -14.81 -15.44
CA PHE A 242 0.22 -15.83 -15.26
C PHE A 242 -1.00 -15.28 -14.53
N VAL A 243 -2.17 -15.84 -14.86
CA VAL A 243 -3.45 -15.50 -14.22
C VAL A 243 -3.83 -16.62 -13.27
N ALA A 244 -3.94 -16.30 -11.98
CA ALA A 244 -4.42 -17.21 -10.95
C ALA A 244 -5.88 -16.92 -10.58
N CYS A 245 -6.27 -15.65 -10.49
CA CYS A 245 -7.60 -15.15 -10.16
C CYS A 245 -7.81 -13.75 -10.77
N LEU A 246 -9.00 -13.16 -10.58
CA LEU A 246 -9.18 -11.72 -10.72
C LEU A 246 -8.24 -11.00 -9.74
N THR A 247 -7.61 -9.93 -10.19
CA THR A 247 -6.51 -9.25 -9.49
C THR A 247 -6.90 -7.80 -9.19
N GLY A 248 -6.51 -7.31 -8.01
CA GLY A 248 -6.77 -5.93 -7.55
C GLY A 248 -5.82 -4.90 -8.16
N ASP A 249 -4.77 -5.35 -8.85
CA ASP A 249 -3.78 -4.51 -9.53
C ASP A 249 -4.37 -3.43 -10.45
N THR A 250 -5.53 -3.68 -11.05
CA THR A 250 -6.21 -2.74 -11.94
C THR A 250 -6.72 -1.54 -11.16
N ALA A 251 -7.22 -1.76 -9.93
CA ALA A 251 -7.65 -0.66 -9.06
C ALA A 251 -6.46 0.17 -8.56
N GLU A 252 -5.34 -0.51 -8.25
CA GLU A 252 -4.10 0.17 -7.86
C GLU A 252 -3.55 1.01 -9.02
N PHE A 253 -3.48 0.46 -10.23
CA PHE A 253 -3.02 1.18 -11.42
C PHE A 253 -3.92 2.39 -11.73
N LEU A 254 -5.24 2.26 -11.61
CA LEU A 254 -6.16 3.40 -11.80
C LEU A 254 -5.93 4.49 -10.75
N SER A 255 -5.62 4.10 -9.51
CA SER A 255 -5.28 5.04 -8.44
C SER A 255 -3.98 5.78 -8.73
N ILE A 256 -2.95 5.06 -9.18
CA ILE A 256 -1.66 5.63 -9.61
C ILE A 256 -1.88 6.57 -10.78
N TRP A 257 -2.59 6.14 -11.81
CA TRP A 257 -2.89 6.95 -12.99
C TRP A 257 -3.61 8.24 -12.62
N ARG A 258 -4.62 8.17 -11.73
CA ARG A 258 -5.34 9.35 -11.25
C ARG A 258 -4.39 10.30 -10.53
N ILE A 259 -3.53 9.81 -9.62
CA ILE A 259 -2.58 10.64 -8.89
C ILE A 259 -1.59 11.29 -9.86
N MET A 260 -1.02 10.52 -10.79
CA MET A 260 -0.07 11.00 -11.79
C MET A 260 -0.66 12.10 -12.68
N PHE A 261 -1.86 11.89 -13.21
CA PHE A 261 -2.43 12.81 -14.19
C PHE A 261 -3.18 13.97 -13.53
N VAL A 262 -3.80 13.77 -12.37
CA VAL A 262 -4.75 14.74 -11.81
C VAL A 262 -4.32 15.29 -10.46
N GLY A 263 -3.57 14.50 -9.68
CA GLY A 263 -3.33 14.77 -8.27
C GLY A 263 -4.37 14.11 -7.36
N ARG A 264 -4.14 14.22 -6.05
CA ARG A 264 -4.92 13.48 -5.03
C ARG A 264 -6.33 14.02 -4.84
N GLN A 265 -6.47 15.34 -4.84
CA GLN A 265 -7.72 16.04 -4.53
C GLN A 265 -7.87 17.25 -5.46
N PRO A 266 -8.29 17.03 -6.72
CA PRO A 266 -8.38 18.13 -7.69
C PRO A 266 -9.42 19.17 -7.31
N PHE A 267 -10.52 18.77 -6.66
CA PHE A 267 -11.53 19.69 -6.15
C PHE A 267 -11.36 19.89 -4.65
N LYS A 268 -11.15 21.14 -4.23
CA LYS A 268 -10.95 21.53 -2.83
C LYS A 268 -11.97 22.63 -2.46
N VAL A 269 -12.24 22.79 -1.16
CA VAL A 269 -13.01 23.93 -0.65
C VAL A 269 -12.04 24.95 -0.08
N ASN A 270 -12.05 26.16 -0.62
CA ASN A 270 -11.25 27.29 -0.15
C ASN A 270 -12.19 28.47 0.11
N ASP A 271 -12.18 29.02 1.33
CA ASP A 271 -13.05 30.12 1.76
C ASP A 271 -14.56 29.92 1.42
N GLY A 272 -15.04 28.68 1.57
CA GLY A 272 -16.43 28.30 1.27
C GLY A 272 -16.77 28.16 -0.22
N GLN A 273 -15.79 28.32 -1.11
CA GLN A 273 -15.92 28.14 -2.56
C GLN A 273 -15.20 26.88 -3.03
N ILE A 274 -15.73 26.21 -4.05
CA ILE A 274 -15.06 25.08 -4.70
C ILE A 274 -14.00 25.61 -5.65
N ILE A 275 -12.75 25.20 -5.47
CA ILE A 275 -11.68 25.42 -6.45
C ILE A 275 -11.32 24.10 -7.13
N LEU A 276 -10.81 24.21 -8.36
CA LEU A 276 -10.22 23.09 -9.09
C LEU A 276 -8.76 23.40 -9.37
N GLU A 277 -7.89 22.45 -9.07
CA GLU A 277 -6.45 22.55 -9.26
C GLU A 277 -5.92 21.16 -9.63
N PHE A 278 -5.08 21.09 -10.66
CA PHE A 278 -4.43 19.85 -11.06
C PHE A 278 -2.99 19.87 -10.55
N GLU A 279 -2.57 18.77 -9.93
CA GLU A 279 -1.22 18.58 -9.38
C GLU A 279 -0.59 17.34 -10.05
N PRO A 280 -0.25 17.41 -11.36
CA PRO A 280 0.27 16.25 -12.05
C PRO A 280 1.68 15.88 -11.57
N ILE A 281 1.91 14.58 -11.49
CA ILE A 281 3.20 13.95 -11.20
C ILE A 281 3.54 13.12 -12.43
N LEU A 282 4.02 13.81 -13.46
CA LEU A 282 4.37 13.28 -14.77
C LEU A 282 5.84 13.55 -15.09
N PRO A 283 6.58 12.54 -15.57
CA PRO A 283 7.96 12.72 -15.98
C PRO A 283 8.01 13.30 -17.39
N GLY A 284 9.04 14.08 -17.70
CA GLY A 284 9.19 14.76 -19.00
C GLY A 284 9.09 13.84 -20.21
N TRP A 285 9.52 12.58 -20.08
CA TRP A 285 9.47 11.59 -21.15
C TRP A 285 8.06 11.12 -21.51
N SER A 286 7.03 11.40 -20.69
CA SER A 286 5.65 11.01 -21.01
C SER A 286 4.99 11.94 -22.04
N PHE A 287 5.57 13.11 -22.29
CA PHE A 287 5.05 14.08 -23.25
C PHE A 287 5.53 13.78 -24.67
N ASP A 288 4.65 13.98 -25.66
CA ASP A 288 4.94 13.76 -27.07
C ASP A 288 6.01 14.73 -27.63
N GLU A 289 6.37 14.62 -28.89
CA GLU A 289 7.38 15.50 -29.54
C GLU A 289 7.09 17.01 -29.39
N LYS A 290 5.83 17.41 -29.26
CA LYS A 290 5.40 18.80 -29.09
C LYS A 290 5.36 19.24 -27.62
N GLY A 291 5.64 18.33 -26.69
CA GLY A 291 5.51 18.58 -25.26
C GLY A 291 4.07 18.49 -24.78
N THR A 292 3.23 17.71 -25.45
CA THR A 292 1.81 17.59 -25.12
C THR A 292 1.47 16.18 -24.62
N ILE A 293 0.52 16.09 -23.69
CA ILE A 293 -0.15 14.84 -23.30
C ILE A 293 -1.61 15.14 -23.01
N SER A 294 -2.51 14.21 -23.33
CA SER A 294 -3.94 14.38 -23.09
C SER A 294 -4.58 13.16 -22.46
N PHE A 295 -5.65 13.42 -21.71
CA PHE A 295 -6.43 12.39 -21.05
C PHE A 295 -7.88 12.83 -20.87
N LYS A 296 -8.77 11.88 -20.61
CA LYS A 296 -10.17 12.14 -20.32
C LYS A 296 -10.37 12.39 -18.82
N PHE A 297 -11.01 13.51 -18.47
CA PHE A 297 -11.36 13.84 -17.08
C PHE A 297 -12.88 13.83 -16.90
N LEU A 298 -13.33 13.34 -15.73
CA LEU A 298 -14.74 13.13 -15.38
C LEU A 298 -15.57 12.34 -16.42
N GLY A 299 -14.91 11.57 -17.30
CA GLY A 299 -15.55 10.80 -18.37
C GLY A 299 -16.08 11.63 -19.55
N SER A 300 -16.06 12.96 -19.48
CA SER A 300 -16.78 13.84 -20.40
C SER A 300 -15.90 14.54 -21.43
N TYR A 301 -14.78 15.15 -21.03
CA TYR A 301 -13.96 16.02 -21.89
C TYR A 301 -12.47 15.68 -21.75
N ASN A 302 -11.68 16.20 -22.69
CA ASN A 302 -10.24 16.05 -22.68
C ASN A 302 -9.58 17.16 -21.85
N VAL A 303 -8.60 16.78 -21.06
CA VAL A 303 -7.60 17.67 -20.48
C VAL A 303 -6.33 17.52 -21.30
N VAL A 304 -5.70 18.64 -21.66
CA VAL A 304 -4.47 18.68 -22.43
C VAL A 304 -3.43 19.45 -21.63
N TYR A 305 -2.31 18.80 -21.35
CA TYR A 305 -1.15 19.44 -20.74
C TYR A 305 -0.14 19.85 -21.80
N HIS A 306 0.32 21.09 -21.70
CA HIS A 306 1.34 21.66 -22.55
C HIS A 306 2.59 21.96 -21.72
N ASN A 307 3.65 21.21 -21.97
CA ASN A 307 4.96 21.31 -21.34
C ASN A 307 6.05 21.20 -22.42
N PRO A 308 6.29 22.26 -23.22
CA PRO A 308 7.22 22.23 -24.35
C PRO A 308 8.66 21.91 -23.95
N GLN A 309 9.04 22.26 -22.73
CA GLN A 309 10.38 21.99 -22.17
C GLN A 309 10.54 20.54 -21.69
N LYS A 310 9.43 19.79 -21.57
CA LYS A 310 9.40 18.41 -21.06
C LYS A 310 10.12 18.28 -19.72
N ILE A 311 9.94 19.26 -18.85
CA ILE A 311 10.46 19.19 -17.49
C ILE A 311 9.54 18.27 -16.69
N ASP A 312 10.10 17.47 -15.80
CA ASP A 312 9.31 16.69 -14.85
C ASP A 312 8.37 17.62 -14.07
N THR A 313 7.06 17.41 -14.18
CA THR A 313 6.04 18.31 -13.59
C THR A 313 6.11 18.37 -12.06
N TYR A 314 6.68 17.35 -11.42
CA TYR A 314 6.94 17.33 -9.97
C TYR A 314 8.23 18.06 -9.56
N LYS A 315 8.96 18.67 -10.51
CA LYS A 315 10.15 19.52 -10.30
C LYS A 315 9.93 20.96 -10.74
N THR A 316 8.80 21.27 -11.36
CA THR A 316 8.48 22.63 -11.82
C THR A 316 7.64 23.36 -10.78
N GLU A 317 7.63 24.69 -10.88
CA GLU A 317 6.59 25.50 -10.23
C GLU A 317 5.21 25.22 -10.86
N ASP A 318 4.18 25.77 -10.22
CA ASP A 318 2.78 25.60 -10.57
C ASP A 318 2.48 25.95 -12.04
N SER A 319 1.41 25.37 -12.57
CA SER A 319 0.96 25.69 -13.93
C SER A 319 0.73 27.20 -14.09
N LYS A 320 1.19 27.73 -15.22
CA LYS A 320 1.24 29.17 -15.49
C LYS A 320 -0.09 29.72 -16.00
N ARG A 321 -0.87 28.88 -16.67
CA ARG A 321 -2.11 29.29 -17.34
C ARG A 321 -3.05 28.11 -17.55
N VAL A 322 -4.34 28.35 -17.41
CA VAL A 322 -5.42 27.41 -17.72
C VAL A 322 -6.38 28.03 -18.73
N VAL A 323 -6.79 27.25 -19.74
CA VAL A 323 -7.79 27.66 -20.73
C VAL A 323 -8.97 26.68 -20.71
N LEU A 324 -10.16 27.20 -20.47
CA LEU A 324 -11.41 26.44 -20.49
C LEU A 324 -12.18 26.75 -21.78
N HIS A 325 -12.53 25.72 -22.53
CA HIS A 325 -13.40 25.85 -23.70
C HIS A 325 -14.85 25.63 -23.31
N VAL A 326 -15.56 26.72 -23.07
CA VAL A 326 -17.00 26.73 -22.77
C VAL A 326 -17.76 26.92 -24.07
N GLU A 327 -19.02 26.47 -24.18
CA GLU A 327 -19.79 26.70 -25.39
C GLU A 327 -19.83 28.19 -25.77
N GLY A 328 -19.36 28.50 -26.98
CA GLY A 328 -19.37 29.84 -27.56
C GLY A 328 -18.28 30.80 -27.11
N HIS A 329 -17.42 30.45 -26.14
CA HIS A 329 -16.28 31.28 -25.74
C HIS A 329 -15.21 30.52 -24.93
N ASP A 330 -13.99 31.03 -24.95
CA ASP A 330 -12.88 30.52 -24.14
C ASP A 330 -12.66 31.41 -22.91
N VAL A 331 -12.33 30.77 -21.79
CA VAL A 331 -11.95 31.45 -20.55
C VAL A 331 -10.49 31.16 -20.27
N THR A 332 -9.67 32.20 -20.24
CA THR A 332 -8.25 32.11 -19.87
C THR A 332 -8.06 32.60 -18.45
N LEU A 333 -7.40 31.78 -17.64
CA LEU A 333 -7.04 32.09 -16.26
C LEU A 333 -5.52 32.05 -16.12
N GLU A 334 -4.96 33.04 -15.42
CA GLU A 334 -3.55 33.04 -15.03
C GLU A 334 -3.35 32.18 -13.79
N GLY A 335 -2.27 31.40 -13.76
CA GLY A 335 -2.00 30.39 -12.73
C GLY A 335 -2.75 29.06 -12.94
N GLY A 336 -2.59 28.16 -11.97
CA GLY A 336 -3.11 26.79 -12.01
C GLY A 336 -4.45 26.55 -11.32
N VAL A 337 -4.94 27.56 -10.61
CA VAL A 337 -6.18 27.46 -9.83
C VAL A 337 -7.35 27.95 -10.68
N VAL A 338 -8.35 27.09 -10.83
CA VAL A 338 -9.64 27.41 -11.45
C VAL A 338 -10.64 27.71 -10.33
N PRO A 339 -11.02 28.98 -10.09
CA PRO A 339 -11.93 29.36 -9.02
C PRO A 339 -13.40 29.17 -9.43
N GLU A 340 -14.33 29.40 -8.50
CA GLU A 340 -15.74 29.60 -8.86
C GLU A 340 -15.91 30.89 -9.69
N PRO A 341 -16.83 30.93 -10.68
CA PRO A 341 -17.80 29.87 -11.01
C PRO A 341 -17.25 28.77 -11.93
N TYR A 342 -16.05 28.94 -12.50
CA TYR A 342 -15.49 28.06 -13.53
C TYR A 342 -15.25 26.62 -13.04
N SER A 343 -14.80 26.44 -11.80
CA SER A 343 -14.66 25.11 -11.19
C SER A 343 -15.97 24.30 -11.19
N LYS A 344 -17.11 24.97 -10.95
CA LYS A 344 -18.45 24.38 -11.03
C LYS A 344 -18.81 24.02 -12.47
N THR A 345 -18.54 24.91 -13.42
CA THR A 345 -18.72 24.65 -14.86
C THR A 345 -17.97 23.39 -15.28
N VAL A 346 -16.70 23.27 -14.90
CA VAL A 346 -15.85 22.10 -15.17
C VAL A 346 -16.40 20.83 -14.51
N ARG A 347 -16.82 20.91 -13.24
CA ARG A 347 -17.40 19.79 -12.49
C ARG A 347 -18.73 19.30 -13.09
N SER A 348 -19.53 20.22 -13.63
CA SER A 348 -20.81 19.90 -14.29
C SER A 348 -20.67 19.40 -15.73
N GLY A 349 -19.44 19.33 -16.26
CA GLY A 349 -19.20 18.87 -17.63
C GLY A 349 -19.63 19.87 -18.71
N GLN A 350 -19.73 21.16 -18.37
CA GLN A 350 -20.15 22.23 -19.28
C GLN A 350 -18.99 22.83 -20.09
N ILE A 351 -17.92 22.05 -20.29
CA ILE A 351 -16.78 22.41 -21.12
C ILE A 351 -16.50 21.29 -22.12
N SER A 352 -15.94 21.65 -23.28
CA SER A 352 -15.54 20.68 -24.31
C SER A 352 -14.08 20.22 -24.14
N MET A 353 -13.23 21.08 -23.57
CA MET A 353 -11.81 20.83 -23.36
C MET A 353 -11.25 21.74 -22.26
N LEU A 354 -10.21 21.27 -21.56
CA LEU A 354 -9.42 22.02 -20.60
C LEU A 354 -7.93 21.95 -21.00
N GLU A 355 -7.26 23.08 -21.16
CA GLU A 355 -5.83 23.12 -21.44
C GLU A 355 -5.07 23.71 -20.25
N ILE A 356 -3.96 23.08 -19.86
CA ILE A 356 -3.09 23.54 -18.77
C ILE A 356 -1.67 23.69 -19.29
N PHE A 357 -1.06 24.84 -19.04
CA PHE A 357 0.28 25.20 -19.55
C PHE A 357 1.28 25.28 -18.39
N PHE A 358 2.40 24.56 -18.52
CA PHE A 358 3.51 24.52 -17.57
C PHE A 358 4.70 25.40 -18.00
#